data_AF-A0A165R3W2-F1
#
_entry.id   AF-A0A165R3W2-F1
#
_cell.length_a   1.000
_cell.length_b   1.000
_cell.length_c   1.000
_cell.angle_alpha   90.00
_cell.angle_beta   90.00
_cell.angle_gamma   90.00
#
_symmetry.space_group_name_H-M   'P 1'
#
loop_
_entity.id
_entity.type
_entity.pdbx_description
1 polymer ?
#
loop_
_entity_poly.entity_id
_entity_poly.type
_entity_poly.pdbx_seq_one_letter_code
_entity_poly.pdbx_strand_id
1 'polypeptide(L)'
;MRKTVQFITISLVILFCRQTVHAESLTSYEAADAALLSSIDAVKIHVFDNVTDGCLPSPNRLKNKMEITLRKNGFSVVGSDVKTDAVVVITALGMKPGSSCVVHVKTSILIGVISLVPKSSYVKPGTTAYLDREMQIGAIVLTGGNMQQRLTQVIEGHADDLSLAILRAREFQFEYR
;
A
#
# COMPACT_ATOMS: atom_id res chain seq x y z
N MET A 1 18.67 -65.63 7.01
CA MET A 1 19.11 -64.44 6.23
C MET A 1 17.90 -63.59 5.89
N ARG A 2 17.75 -62.40 6.51
CA ARG A 2 17.17 -61.17 5.92
C ARG A 2 17.15 -60.07 7.00
N LYS A 3 18.23 -59.28 7.01
CA LYS A 3 18.26 -57.92 7.56
C LYS A 3 17.65 -56.97 6.51
N THR A 4 17.50 -55.71 6.87
CA THR A 4 17.20 -54.52 6.02
C THR A 4 15.74 -54.27 5.64
N VAL A 5 14.96 -53.64 6.52
CA VAL A 5 14.05 -52.52 6.18
C VAL A 5 13.86 -51.65 7.44
N GLN A 6 14.81 -50.76 7.75
CA GLN A 6 14.64 -49.80 8.86
C GLN A 6 15.41 -48.51 8.59
N PHE A 7 15.19 -47.86 7.44
CA PHE A 7 15.88 -46.58 7.13
C PHE A 7 15.11 -45.63 6.19
N ILE A 8 13.77 -45.66 6.16
CA ILE A 8 12.98 -44.77 5.25
C ILE A 8 12.04 -43.81 6.01
N THR A 9 11.96 -43.87 7.34
CA THR A 9 10.99 -43.06 8.12
C THR A 9 11.58 -41.82 8.81
N ILE A 10 12.81 -41.40 8.51
CA ILE A 10 13.44 -40.24 9.17
C ILE A 10 13.56 -39.00 8.25
N SER A 11 13.40 -39.12 6.94
CA SER A 11 13.57 -37.98 6.01
C SER A 11 12.32 -37.09 5.80
N LEU A 12 11.12 -37.48 6.24
CA LEU A 12 9.90 -36.72 5.95
C LEU A 12 9.60 -35.59 6.98
N VAL A 13 10.23 -35.61 8.16
CA VAL A 13 9.97 -34.61 9.22
C VAL A 13 10.75 -33.31 9.00
N ILE A 14 11.87 -33.36 8.27
CA ILE A 14 12.75 -32.19 8.08
C ILE A 14 12.19 -31.21 7.02
N LEU A 15 11.29 -31.67 6.14
CA LEU A 15 10.71 -30.80 5.09
C LEU A 15 9.61 -29.86 5.63
N PHE A 16 8.94 -30.21 6.73
CA PHE A 16 7.88 -29.39 7.32
C PHE A 16 8.39 -28.27 8.24
N CYS A 17 9.61 -28.37 8.78
CA CYS A 17 10.17 -27.32 9.65
C CYS A 17 10.76 -26.10 8.91
N ARG A 18 10.83 -26.10 7.57
CA ARG A 18 11.31 -24.93 6.80
C ARG A 18 10.20 -23.99 6.33
N GLN A 19 8.94 -24.41 6.40
CA GLN A 19 7.81 -23.57 5.97
C GLN A 19 7.24 -22.70 7.11
N THR A 20 7.52 -23.04 8.37
CA THR A 20 7.03 -22.28 9.53
C THR A 20 7.66 -20.89 9.64
N VAL A 21 8.94 -20.76 9.32
CA VAL A 21 9.68 -19.47 9.44
C VAL A 21 9.17 -18.43 8.43
N HIS A 22 8.69 -18.85 7.24
CA HIS A 22 8.16 -17.92 6.25
C HIS A 22 6.73 -17.47 6.55
N ALA A 23 5.87 -18.36 7.06
CA ALA A 23 4.51 -18.00 7.46
C ALA A 23 4.51 -16.97 8.61
N GLU A 24 5.39 -17.14 9.60
CA GLU A 24 5.49 -16.25 10.76
C GLU A 24 5.92 -14.83 10.35
N SER A 25 6.85 -14.72 9.39
CA SER A 25 7.28 -13.42 8.85
C SER A 25 6.16 -12.68 8.10
N LEU A 26 5.36 -13.38 7.29
CA LEU A 26 4.22 -12.77 6.58
C LEU A 26 3.15 -12.25 7.55
N THR A 27 2.82 -13.02 8.59
CA THR A 27 1.88 -12.58 9.63
C THR A 27 2.36 -11.34 10.38
N SER A 28 3.69 -11.18 10.56
CA SER A 28 4.26 -9.99 11.20
C SER A 28 4.15 -8.73 10.35
N TYR A 29 4.29 -8.85 9.02
CA TYR A 29 4.12 -7.73 8.10
C TYR A 29 2.66 -7.33 7.97
N GLU A 30 1.74 -8.29 7.90
CA GLU A 30 0.31 -8.02 7.86
C GLU A 30 -0.17 -7.34 9.15
N ALA A 31 0.30 -7.80 10.31
CA ALA A 31 0.02 -7.16 11.59
C ALA A 31 0.61 -5.75 11.68
N ALA A 32 1.82 -5.53 11.16
CA ALA A 32 2.43 -4.20 11.10
C ALA A 32 1.64 -3.27 10.17
N ASP A 33 1.29 -3.70 8.96
CA ASP A 33 0.50 -2.90 8.02
C ASP A 33 -0.88 -2.57 8.61
N ALA A 34 -1.54 -3.52 9.29
CA ALA A 34 -2.77 -3.25 10.02
C ALA A 34 -2.58 -2.23 11.15
N ALA A 35 -1.52 -2.36 11.96
CA ALA A 35 -1.22 -1.38 13.01
C ALA A 35 -1.05 0.03 12.45
N LEU A 36 -0.29 0.16 11.36
CA LEU A 36 -0.05 1.45 10.71
C LEU A 36 -1.31 2.03 10.07
N LEU A 37 -2.11 1.21 9.40
CA LEU A 37 -3.38 1.67 8.82
C LEU A 37 -4.36 2.11 9.91
N SER A 38 -4.42 1.38 11.03
CA SER A 38 -5.31 1.68 12.15
C SER A 38 -4.99 3.03 12.81
N SER A 39 -3.72 3.46 12.79
CA SER A 39 -3.25 4.71 13.38
C SER A 39 -3.43 5.95 12.48
N ILE A 40 -4.04 5.81 11.31
CA ILE A 40 -4.29 6.95 10.42
C ILE A 40 -5.49 7.74 10.95
N ASP A 41 -5.24 8.99 11.36
CA ASP A 41 -6.29 9.94 11.72
C ASP A 41 -6.50 10.99 10.62
N ALA A 42 -5.41 11.49 10.03
CA ALA A 42 -5.45 12.45 8.94
C ALA A 42 -4.61 12.01 7.74
N VAL A 43 -5.18 12.23 6.54
CA VAL A 43 -4.50 11.96 5.27
C VAL A 43 -4.34 13.22 4.42
N LYS A 44 -3.22 13.29 3.72
CA LYS A 44 -2.95 14.28 2.68
C LYS A 44 -2.92 13.59 1.32
N ILE A 45 -3.41 14.25 0.27
CA ILE A 45 -3.44 13.68 -1.08
C ILE A 45 -2.44 14.42 -1.96
N HIS A 46 -1.58 13.65 -2.63
CA HIS A 46 -0.62 14.13 -3.61
C HIS A 46 -0.84 13.45 -4.96
N VAL A 47 -0.69 14.21 -6.05
CA VAL A 47 -0.81 13.69 -7.42
C VAL A 47 0.50 13.95 -8.15
N PHE A 48 1.15 12.87 -8.58
CA PHE A 48 2.24 12.90 -9.55
C PHE A 48 1.65 12.61 -10.93
N ASP A 49 1.59 13.64 -11.77
CA ASP A 49 1.11 13.53 -13.13
C ASP A 49 2.27 13.64 -14.12
N ASN A 50 2.41 12.61 -14.96
CA ASN A 50 3.27 12.60 -16.12
C ASN A 50 2.50 12.00 -17.32
N VAL A 51 1.29 12.50 -17.53
CA VAL A 51 0.44 12.16 -18.67
C VAL A 51 0.52 13.27 -19.72
N THR A 52 0.91 12.91 -20.95
CA THR A 52 1.06 13.86 -22.06
C THR A 52 -0.13 13.86 -23.02
N ASP A 53 -0.08 14.73 -24.03
CA ASP A 53 -0.94 14.70 -25.23
C ASP A 53 -2.45 14.85 -24.96
N GLY A 54 -2.80 15.48 -23.84
CA GLY A 54 -4.18 15.79 -23.46
C GLY A 54 -4.97 14.59 -22.92
N CYS A 55 -4.30 13.49 -22.57
CA CYS A 55 -4.96 12.29 -22.02
C CYS A 55 -5.45 12.47 -20.57
N LEU A 56 -4.92 13.45 -19.83
CA LEU A 56 -5.41 13.84 -18.51
C LEU A 56 -5.40 15.37 -18.37
N PRO A 57 -6.36 16.09 -18.97
CA PRO A 57 -6.36 17.55 -19.02
C PRO A 57 -6.62 18.21 -17.66
N SER A 58 -7.07 17.46 -16.65
CA SER A 58 -7.34 18.01 -15.31
C SER A 58 -6.91 17.03 -14.21
N PRO A 59 -5.59 16.89 -13.94
CA PRO A 59 -5.06 15.97 -12.92
C PRO A 59 -5.61 16.26 -11.52
N ASN A 60 -5.85 17.54 -11.20
CA ASN A 60 -6.46 17.96 -9.93
C ASN A 60 -7.86 17.37 -9.69
N ARG A 61 -8.58 16.92 -10.73
CA ARG A 61 -9.86 16.22 -10.53
C ARG A 61 -9.67 14.85 -9.87
N LEU A 62 -8.53 14.18 -10.11
CA LEU A 62 -8.20 12.92 -9.43
C LEU A 62 -8.00 13.18 -7.93
N LYS A 63 -7.21 14.20 -7.59
CA LYS A 63 -7.05 14.67 -6.20
C LYS A 63 -8.40 14.94 -5.55
N ASN A 64 -9.18 15.84 -6.14
CA ASN A 64 -10.46 16.26 -5.57
C ASN A 64 -11.42 15.08 -5.38
N LYS A 65 -11.45 14.14 -6.32
CA LYS A 65 -12.28 12.94 -6.19
C LYS A 65 -11.83 12.08 -5.00
N MET A 66 -10.54 11.78 -4.89
CA MET A 66 -9.98 11.05 -3.74
C MET A 66 -10.36 11.73 -2.43
N GLU A 67 -10.13 13.05 -2.31
CA GLU A 67 -10.46 13.77 -1.08
C GLU A 67 -11.95 13.74 -0.75
N ILE A 68 -12.83 13.93 -1.75
CA ILE A 68 -14.28 13.91 -1.54
C ILE A 68 -14.74 12.53 -1.07
N THR A 69 -14.25 11.45 -1.70
CA THR A 69 -14.65 10.09 -1.34
C THR A 69 -14.15 9.71 0.06
N LEU A 70 -12.90 10.03 0.40
CA LEU A 70 -12.38 9.79 1.75
C LEU A 70 -13.15 10.58 2.82
N ARG A 71 -13.47 11.86 2.57
CA ARG A 71 -14.29 12.65 3.51
C ARG A 71 -15.69 12.07 3.69
N LYS A 72 -16.31 11.58 2.61
CA LYS A 72 -17.62 10.91 2.67
C LYS A 72 -17.58 9.63 3.50
N ASN A 73 -16.45 8.93 3.48
CA ASN A 73 -16.22 7.72 4.27
C ASN A 73 -15.75 8.03 5.71
N GLY A 74 -15.78 9.29 6.14
CA GLY A 74 -15.51 9.71 7.52
C GLY A 74 -14.04 9.99 7.83
N PHE A 75 -13.16 10.07 6.84
CA PHE A 75 -11.73 10.34 7.06
C PHE A 75 -11.41 11.84 7.04
N SER A 76 -10.49 12.26 7.91
CA SER A 76 -9.98 13.63 7.91
C SER A 76 -8.98 13.82 6.77
N VAL A 77 -9.25 14.78 5.89
CA VAL A 77 -8.39 15.10 4.75
C VAL A 77 -7.86 16.52 4.89
N VAL A 78 -6.55 16.64 5.08
CA VAL A 78 -5.88 17.91 5.42
C VAL A 78 -5.18 18.55 4.21
N GLY A 79 -4.98 19.87 4.30
CA GLY A 79 -4.27 20.66 3.30
C GLY A 79 -2.76 20.41 3.28
N SER A 80 -2.05 21.08 2.36
CA SER A 80 -0.61 20.87 2.16
C SER A 80 0.26 21.26 3.35
N ASP A 81 -0.22 22.17 4.19
CA ASP A 81 0.60 22.88 5.20
C ASP A 81 0.39 22.32 6.62
N VAL A 82 -0.41 21.25 6.74
CA VAL A 82 -0.74 20.59 8.01
C VAL A 82 0.07 19.30 8.13
N LYS A 83 0.61 19.03 9.32
CA LYS A 83 1.25 17.75 9.63
C LYS A 83 0.21 16.62 9.52
N THR A 84 0.57 15.54 8.83
CA THR A 84 -0.34 14.42 8.50
C THR A 84 0.32 13.11 8.88
N ASP A 85 -0.49 12.11 9.23
CA ASP A 85 0.00 10.78 9.60
C ASP A 85 0.35 9.94 8.37
N ALA A 86 -0.42 10.16 7.29
CA ALA A 86 -0.21 9.48 6.03
C ALA A 86 -0.43 10.38 4.80
N VAL A 87 0.23 10.02 3.70
CA VAL A 87 0.09 10.68 2.40
C VAL A 87 -0.39 9.67 1.37
N VAL A 88 -1.58 9.89 0.82
CA VAL A 88 -2.07 9.17 -0.35
C VAL A 88 -1.43 9.75 -1.60
N VAL A 89 -0.72 8.92 -2.35
CA VAL A 89 -0.05 9.29 -3.58
C VAL A 89 -0.75 8.65 -4.77
N ILE A 90 -1.19 9.49 -5.70
CA ILE A 90 -1.73 9.09 -6.99
C ILE A 90 -0.66 9.37 -8.04
N THR A 91 -0.17 8.34 -8.70
CA THR A 91 0.77 8.46 -9.82
C THR A 91 0.06 8.13 -11.12
N ALA A 92 0.00 9.07 -12.05
CA ALA A 92 -0.52 8.87 -13.39
C ALA A 92 0.60 9.05 -14.41
N LEU A 93 0.83 8.03 -15.24
CA LEU A 93 1.82 8.03 -16.32
C LEU A 93 1.12 7.66 -17.61
N GLY A 94 1.31 8.41 -18.69
CA GLY A 94 0.62 8.08 -19.93
C GLY A 94 0.91 8.99 -21.10
N MET A 95 0.43 8.58 -22.27
CA MET A 95 0.63 9.28 -23.52
C MET A 95 -0.49 8.93 -24.51
N LYS A 96 -0.49 9.60 -25.67
CA LYS A 96 -1.46 9.32 -26.75
C LYS A 96 -0.78 8.67 -27.96
N PRO A 97 -0.64 7.33 -28.02
CA PRO A 97 -0.22 6.67 -29.24
C PRO A 97 -1.30 6.82 -30.32
N GLY A 98 -1.04 7.66 -31.34
CA GLY A 98 -1.96 7.91 -32.43
C GLY A 98 -3.23 8.64 -31.96
N SER A 99 -4.40 8.01 -32.11
CA SER A 99 -5.69 8.60 -31.76
C SER A 99 -6.21 8.20 -30.37
N SER A 100 -5.57 7.25 -29.69
CA SER A 100 -6.05 6.68 -28.42
C SER A 100 -5.10 7.01 -27.28
N CYS A 101 -5.63 7.23 -26.07
CA CYS A 101 -4.82 7.39 -24.87
C CYS A 101 -4.43 6.04 -24.28
N VAL A 102 -3.29 6.00 -23.59
CA VAL A 102 -2.86 4.93 -22.70
C VAL A 102 -2.34 5.57 -21.42
N VAL A 103 -2.95 5.26 -20.27
CA VAL A 103 -2.56 5.80 -18.97
C VAL A 103 -2.50 4.69 -17.95
N HIS A 104 -1.37 4.55 -17.29
CA HIS A 104 -1.20 3.80 -16.06
C HIS A 104 -1.47 4.71 -14.87
N VAL A 105 -2.35 4.28 -13.95
CA VAL A 105 -2.57 4.96 -12.68
C VAL A 105 -2.30 4.01 -11.53
N LYS A 106 -1.50 4.48 -10.57
CA LYS A 106 -1.20 3.79 -9.30
C LYS A 106 -1.65 4.68 -8.15
N THR A 107 -2.25 4.09 -7.13
CA THR A 107 -2.51 4.75 -5.85
C THR A 107 -1.82 3.98 -4.75
N SER A 108 -1.05 4.68 -3.94
CA SER A 108 -0.42 4.16 -2.73
C SER A 108 -0.65 5.09 -1.54
N ILE A 109 -0.44 4.58 -0.34
CA ILE A 109 -0.39 5.37 0.88
C ILE A 109 1.00 5.25 1.49
N LEU A 110 1.61 6.37 1.84
CA LEU A 110 2.87 6.46 2.57
C LEU A 110 2.60 6.84 4.01
N ILE A 111 3.12 6.06 4.95
CA ILE A 111 2.99 6.28 6.38
C ILE A 111 4.40 6.44 6.95
N GLY A 112 4.62 7.57 7.62
CA GLY A 112 5.89 7.88 8.27
C GLY A 112 5.94 7.33 9.68
N VAL A 113 6.95 6.52 10.00
CA VAL A 113 7.12 5.92 11.33
C VAL A 113 8.52 6.15 11.87
N ILE A 114 8.62 6.32 13.18
CA ILE A 114 9.91 6.31 13.87
C ILE A 114 10.07 4.93 14.49
N SER A 115 11.10 4.20 14.07
CA SER A 115 11.35 2.83 14.52
C SER A 115 12.82 2.63 14.89
N LEU A 116 13.08 1.62 15.73
CA LEU A 116 14.44 1.20 16.05
C LEU A 116 15.09 0.58 14.81
N VAL A 117 16.29 1.05 14.48
CA VAL A 117 17.07 0.46 13.40
C VAL A 117 17.49 -0.95 13.84
N PRO A 118 17.21 -2.00 13.04
CA PRO A 118 17.70 -3.33 13.33
C PRO A 118 19.23 -3.35 13.39
N LYS A 119 19.82 -4.40 13.99
CA LYS A 119 21.28 -4.50 14.17
C LYS A 119 22.02 -4.16 12.87
N SER A 120 22.86 -3.13 12.95
CA SER A 120 23.66 -2.60 11.86
C SER A 120 25.06 -2.30 12.38
N SER A 121 26.07 -2.54 11.56
CA SER A 121 27.46 -2.17 11.86
C SER A 121 27.70 -0.65 11.76
N TYR A 122 26.75 0.11 11.21
CA TYR A 122 26.89 1.53 10.91
C TYR A 122 26.29 2.45 11.97
N VAL A 123 25.37 1.96 12.80
CA VAL A 123 24.69 2.77 13.83
C VAL A 123 24.73 2.08 15.18
N LYS A 124 24.66 2.86 16.26
CA LYS A 124 24.68 2.32 17.62
C LYS A 124 23.40 1.52 17.88
N PRO A 125 23.45 0.44 18.68
CA PRO A 125 22.24 -0.21 19.16
C PRO A 125 21.31 0.79 19.84
N GLY A 126 20.00 0.71 19.56
CA GLY A 126 19.01 1.64 20.07
C GLY A 126 18.83 2.93 19.26
N THR A 127 19.57 3.11 18.15
CA THR A 127 19.32 4.23 17.23
C THR A 127 17.93 4.11 16.61
N THR A 128 17.15 5.20 16.68
CA THR A 128 15.87 5.34 15.97
C THR A 128 16.08 5.97 14.60
N ALA A 129 15.35 5.50 13.60
CA ALA A 129 15.27 6.12 12.29
C ALA A 129 13.82 6.41 11.91
N TYR A 130 13.64 7.43 11.08
CA TYR A 130 12.41 7.65 10.35
C TYR A 130 12.38 6.72 9.14
N LEU A 131 11.29 5.97 8.99
CA LEU A 131 11.06 5.03 7.90
C LEU A 131 9.71 5.38 7.25
N ASP A 132 9.66 5.35 5.93
CA ASP A 132 8.41 5.44 5.20
C ASP A 132 7.96 4.03 4.80
N ARG A 133 6.72 3.68 5.14
CA ARG A 133 6.05 2.48 4.65
C ARG A 133 5.10 2.86 3.54
N GLU A 134 5.39 2.45 2.30
CA GLU A 134 4.47 2.59 1.17
C GLU A 134 3.63 1.31 1.03
N MET A 135 2.32 1.45 1.00
CA MET A 135 1.37 0.38 0.70
C MET A 135 0.60 0.70 -0.58
N GLN A 136 0.58 -0.23 -1.53
CA GLN A 136 -0.20 -0.07 -2.76
C GLN A 136 -1.67 -0.36 -2.49
N ILE A 137 -2.53 0.58 -2.89
CA ILE A 137 -3.99 0.44 -2.79
C ILE A 137 -4.55 -0.16 -4.07
N GLY A 138 -4.11 0.36 -5.22
CA GLY A 138 -4.57 -0.12 -6.51
C GLY A 138 -3.71 0.38 -7.65
N ALA A 139 -3.72 -0.35 -8.76
CA ALA A 139 -3.03 0.03 -9.98
C ALA A 139 -3.77 -0.53 -11.20
N ILE A 140 -3.89 0.28 -12.25
CA ILE A 140 -4.52 -0.16 -13.50
C ILE A 140 -3.98 0.62 -14.70
N VAL A 141 -3.92 -0.06 -15.85
CA VAL A 141 -3.68 0.56 -17.15
C VAL A 141 -5.01 0.71 -17.89
N LEU A 142 -5.31 1.92 -18.33
CA LEU A 142 -6.47 2.22 -19.15
C LEU A 142 -6.03 2.64 -20.55
N THR A 143 -6.75 2.16 -21.56
CA THR A 143 -6.59 2.59 -22.95
C THR A 143 -7.90 3.11 -23.52
N GLY A 144 -7.87 4.04 -24.47
CA GLY A 144 -9.06 4.55 -25.18
C GLY A 144 -9.37 6.04 -24.93
N GLY A 145 -10.61 6.44 -25.24
CA GLY A 145 -11.12 7.80 -25.00
C GLY A 145 -11.68 8.03 -23.60
N ASN A 146 -12.19 9.25 -23.35
CA ASN A 146 -12.80 9.68 -22.07
C ASN A 146 -11.94 9.40 -20.83
N MET A 147 -10.62 9.49 -21.02
CA MET A 147 -9.63 9.04 -20.05
C MET A 147 -9.75 9.76 -18.69
N GLN A 148 -10.01 11.07 -18.70
CA GLN A 148 -10.28 11.85 -17.48
C GLN A 148 -11.37 11.24 -16.60
N GLN A 149 -12.53 10.91 -17.18
CA GLN A 149 -13.68 10.38 -16.43
C GLN A 149 -13.36 8.99 -15.88
N ARG A 150 -12.76 8.13 -16.69
CA ARG A 150 -12.45 6.75 -16.31
C ARG A 150 -11.39 6.69 -15.22
N LEU A 151 -10.34 7.50 -15.31
CA LEU A 151 -9.35 7.63 -14.24
C LEU A 151 -10.00 8.15 -12.96
N THR A 152 -10.92 9.11 -13.07
CA THR A 152 -11.66 9.61 -11.90
C THR A 152 -12.48 8.50 -11.22
N GLN A 153 -13.12 7.63 -11.98
CA GLN A 153 -13.86 6.47 -11.45
C GLN A 153 -12.93 5.44 -10.80
N VAL A 154 -11.77 5.17 -11.39
CA VAL A 154 -10.75 4.30 -10.76
C VAL A 154 -10.29 4.86 -9.43
N ILE A 155 -10.03 6.17 -9.36
CA ILE A 155 -9.58 6.83 -8.13
C ILE A 155 -10.67 6.82 -7.04
N GLU A 156 -11.94 6.91 -7.42
CA GLU A 156 -13.06 6.70 -6.50
C GLU A 156 -13.04 5.29 -5.90
N GLY A 157 -12.87 4.26 -6.74
CA GLY A 157 -12.74 2.88 -6.27
C GLY A 157 -11.54 2.68 -5.34
N HIS A 158 -10.36 3.22 -5.71
CA HIS A 158 -9.18 3.15 -4.83
C HIS A 158 -9.40 3.86 -3.49
N ALA A 159 -10.18 4.95 -3.45
CA ALA A 159 -10.52 5.64 -2.20
C ALA A 159 -11.41 4.78 -1.29
N ASP A 160 -12.37 4.08 -1.88
CA ASP A 160 -13.24 3.14 -1.16
C ASP A 160 -12.44 1.93 -0.64
N ASP A 161 -11.53 1.39 -1.44
CA ASP A 161 -10.64 0.29 -1.04
C ASP A 161 -9.73 0.71 0.14
N LEU A 162 -9.14 1.90 0.08
CA LEU A 162 -8.34 2.44 1.18
C LEU A 162 -9.19 2.63 2.45
N SER A 163 -10.39 3.18 2.30
CA SER A 163 -11.33 3.38 3.42
C SER A 163 -11.64 2.06 4.11
N LEU A 164 -11.94 1.03 3.32
CA LEU A 164 -12.23 -0.31 3.80
C LEU A 164 -11.01 -0.96 4.47
N ALA A 165 -9.81 -0.77 3.90
CA ALA A 165 -8.57 -1.28 4.48
C ALA A 165 -8.30 -0.68 5.87
N ILE A 166 -8.49 0.64 6.04
CA ILE A 166 -8.32 1.30 7.33
C ILE A 166 -9.37 0.84 8.34
N LEU A 167 -10.64 0.74 7.93
CA LEU A 167 -11.71 0.26 8.82
C LEU A 167 -11.44 -1.18 9.32
N ARG A 168 -11.06 -2.08 8.42
CA ARG A 168 -10.66 -3.46 8.79
C ARG A 168 -9.45 -3.49 9.72
N ALA A 169 -8.47 -2.62 9.47
CA ALA A 169 -7.30 -2.52 10.32
C ALA A 169 -7.63 -2.05 11.74
N ARG A 170 -8.63 -1.19 11.92
CA ARG A 170 -9.13 -0.75 13.23
C ARG A 170 -9.91 -1.83 13.97
N GLU A 171 -10.53 -2.75 13.25
CA GLU A 171 -11.19 -3.93 13.82
C GLU A 171 -10.21 -5.06 14.17
N PHE A 172 -8.97 -4.98 13.67
CA PHE A 172 -7.95 -5.98 13.94
C PHE A 172 -7.57 -5.96 15.43
N GLN A 173 -7.88 -7.03 16.14
CA GLN A 173 -7.47 -7.17 17.54
C GLN A 173 -5.99 -7.50 17.60
N PHE A 174 -5.18 -6.52 18.03
CA PHE A 174 -3.79 -6.76 18.36
C PHE A 174 -3.72 -7.58 19.65
N GLU A 175 -3.59 -8.90 19.54
CA GLU A 175 -3.18 -9.73 20.68
C GLU A 175 -1.74 -9.35 21.05
N TYR A 176 -1.58 -8.50 22.08
CA TYR A 176 -0.28 -8.28 22.70
C TYR A 176 0.16 -9.59 23.38
N ARG A 177 1.10 -10.31 22.76
CA ARG A 177 1.80 -11.45 23.37
C ARG A 177 3.10 -11.01 24.04
#